data_AF-A0A158CM00-F1
#
_entry.id   AF-A0A158CM00-F1
#
_cell.length_a   1.000
_cell.length_b   1.000
_cell.length_c   1.000
_cell.angle_alpha   90.00
_cell.angle_beta   90.00
_cell.angle_gamma   90.00
#
_symmetry.space_group_name_H-M   'P 1'
#
loop_
_entity.id
_entity.type
_entity.pdbx_description
1 polymer ?
#
loop_
_entity_poly.entity_id
_entity_poly.type
_entity_poly.pdbx_seq_one_letter_code
_entity_poly.pdbx_strand_id
1 'polypeptide(L)'
;MHHMIPIIFRDQFGFGISGMVLEAQFTSSHDKLLREADDMAESRAWKQIEAERAKWSAMLPKRSAELLPWLLQQSDDVTSNLFAFCVAATLDSVSGSDRAHPVNTLCNVLNLDMTKYWMATQASYLNHISKGRIAEVVSAALSADAASPLVSSKKDQAASMAERLLSETGWLPEVLVNREVPRDYSLASSETEEEDSDDEEGSREEIGGEEGQ
;
A
#
# COMPACT_ATOMS: atom_id res chain seq x y z
N MET A 1 -14.29 17.31 -8.66
CA MET A 1 -15.24 17.61 -7.56
C MET A 1 -14.55 17.92 -6.23
N HIS A 2 -13.45 17.25 -5.88
CA HIS A 2 -12.72 17.45 -4.60
C HIS A 2 -12.07 18.85 -4.40
N HIS A 3 -11.97 19.68 -5.44
CA HIS A 3 -11.36 21.03 -5.36
C HIS A 3 -12.33 22.19 -5.65
N MET A 4 -13.57 21.92 -6.05
CA MET A 4 -14.61 22.97 -6.13
C MET A 4 -15.13 23.31 -4.73
N ILE A 5 -15.21 22.30 -3.86
CA ILE A 5 -15.78 22.42 -2.52
C ILE A 5 -14.98 23.44 -1.68
N PRO A 6 -13.64 23.39 -1.58
CA PRO A 6 -12.89 24.38 -0.78
C PRO A 6 -12.87 25.80 -1.38
N ILE A 7 -13.12 25.93 -2.70
CA ILE A 7 -13.13 27.22 -3.41
C ILE A 7 -14.49 27.93 -3.24
N ILE A 8 -15.59 27.17 -3.18
CA ILE A 8 -16.96 27.69 -3.00
C ILE A 8 -17.26 27.97 -1.52
N PHE A 9 -16.77 27.16 -0.58
CA PHE A 9 -16.98 27.32 0.87
C PHE A 9 -15.80 28.03 1.54
N ARG A 10 -15.52 29.26 1.08
CA ARG A 10 -14.34 30.06 1.43
C ARG A 10 -14.25 30.46 2.90
N ASP A 11 -15.39 30.54 3.58
CA ASP A 11 -15.51 30.99 4.96
C ASP A 11 -15.00 29.95 5.98
N GLN A 12 -14.73 28.71 5.53
CA GLN A 12 -14.32 27.59 6.38
C GLN A 12 -12.85 27.19 6.27
N PHE A 13 -12.13 27.54 5.19
CA PHE A 13 -10.83 26.90 4.88
C PHE A 13 -9.64 27.84 4.66
N GLY A 14 -9.78 29.16 4.85
CA GLY A 14 -8.64 30.09 4.90
C GLY A 14 -7.89 30.30 3.57
N PHE A 15 -7.22 31.45 3.44
CA PHE A 15 -6.61 31.90 2.20
C PHE A 15 -5.19 31.37 2.03
N GLY A 16 -4.92 30.72 0.90
CA GLY A 16 -3.59 30.77 0.31
C GLY A 16 -3.20 29.49 -0.39
N ILE A 17 -3.26 29.49 -1.72
CA ILE A 17 -2.20 28.85 -2.50
C ILE A 17 -1.99 29.69 -3.77
N SER A 18 -0.84 30.40 -3.81
CA SER A 18 -0.29 30.97 -5.03
C SER A 18 0.86 30.08 -5.48
N GLY A 19 0.77 29.53 -6.69
CA GLY A 19 1.82 28.75 -7.33
C GLY A 19 1.42 27.29 -7.59
N MET A 20 1.07 27.00 -8.85
CA MET A 20 0.72 25.69 -9.45
C MET A 20 -0.50 24.96 -8.87
N VAL A 21 -1.59 24.91 -9.66
CA VAL A 21 -2.92 24.48 -9.19
C VAL A 21 -3.11 22.96 -9.11
N LEU A 22 -2.29 22.14 -9.77
CA LEU A 22 -2.24 20.69 -9.55
C LEU A 22 -0.98 20.11 -10.22
N GLU A 23 0.04 19.84 -9.42
CA GLU A 23 1.14 18.96 -9.82
C GLU A 23 0.86 17.59 -9.20
N ALA A 24 0.48 16.63 -10.05
CA ALA A 24 0.38 15.23 -9.66
C ALA A 24 1.49 14.48 -10.39
N GLN A 25 2.49 14.04 -9.64
CA GLN A 25 3.54 13.17 -10.17
C GLN A 25 3.09 11.72 -10.03
N PHE A 26 3.07 11.03 -11.15
CA PHE A 26 2.74 9.61 -11.22
C PHE A 26 4.00 8.85 -11.62
N THR A 27 4.58 8.12 -10.69
CA THR A 27 5.67 7.18 -10.97
C THR A 27 5.08 5.79 -11.11
N SER A 28 5.27 5.18 -12.28
CA SER A 28 4.91 3.78 -12.48
C SER A 28 5.88 2.90 -11.70
N SER A 29 5.37 2.08 -10.79
CA SER A 29 6.16 1.07 -10.08
C SER A 29 6.40 -0.19 -10.94
N HIS A 30 5.77 -0.27 -12.12
CA HIS A 30 5.74 -1.47 -12.95
C HIS A 30 7.13 -2.03 -13.27
N ASP A 31 8.06 -1.22 -13.78
CA ASP A 31 9.41 -1.67 -14.14
C ASP A 31 10.29 -1.96 -12.91
N LYS A 32 9.94 -1.39 -11.76
CA LYS A 32 10.64 -1.67 -10.49
C LYS A 32 10.36 -3.11 -10.05
N LEU A 33 9.13 -3.59 -10.19
CA LEU A 33 8.74 -4.94 -9.73
C LEU A 33 9.56 -6.06 -10.39
N LEU A 34 9.92 -5.92 -11.68
CA LEU A 34 10.76 -6.90 -12.38
C LEU A 34 12.19 -7.00 -11.82
N ARG A 35 12.66 -5.97 -11.10
CA ARG A 35 13.98 -5.96 -10.46
C ARG A 35 13.97 -6.55 -9.06
N GLU A 36 12.80 -6.59 -8.42
CA GLU A 36 12.65 -7.00 -7.01
C GLU A 36 12.27 -8.48 -6.89
N ALA A 37 11.77 -9.11 -7.95
CA ALA A 37 11.40 -10.53 -7.97
C ALA A 37 11.68 -11.18 -9.33
N ASP A 38 12.57 -12.17 -9.34
CA ASP A 38 13.02 -12.88 -10.55
C ASP A 38 11.88 -13.65 -11.26
N ASP A 39 10.86 -14.08 -10.51
CA ASP A 39 9.70 -14.83 -11.01
C ASP A 39 8.48 -13.95 -11.32
N MET A 40 8.59 -12.63 -11.14
CA MET A 40 7.49 -11.68 -11.29
C MET A 40 6.82 -11.77 -12.66
N ALA A 41 7.61 -11.82 -13.73
CA ALA A 41 7.11 -11.88 -15.11
C ALA A 41 6.25 -13.12 -15.40
N GLU A 42 6.52 -14.22 -14.70
CA GLU A 42 5.78 -15.47 -14.86
C GLU A 42 4.54 -15.54 -13.96
N SER A 43 4.44 -14.66 -12.97
CA SER A 43 3.33 -14.62 -12.03
C SER A 43 1.99 -14.38 -12.74
N ARG A 44 0.94 -14.98 -12.19
CA ARG A 44 -0.43 -14.81 -12.69
C ARG A 44 -0.89 -13.35 -12.60
N ALA A 45 -0.54 -12.67 -11.52
CA ALA A 45 -0.88 -11.26 -11.32
C ALA A 45 -0.26 -10.38 -12.40
N TRP A 46 1.02 -10.57 -12.70
CA TRP A 46 1.72 -9.83 -13.75
C TRP A 46 1.06 -10.01 -15.12
N LYS A 47 0.77 -11.25 -15.49
CA LYS A 47 0.09 -11.58 -16.76
C LYS A 47 -1.29 -10.93 -16.89
N GLN A 48 -2.05 -10.84 -15.79
CA GLN A 48 -3.35 -10.15 -15.79
C GLN A 48 -3.22 -8.63 -15.94
N ILE A 49 -2.28 -8.02 -15.21
CA ILE A 49 -2.00 -6.58 -15.32
C ILE A 49 -1.54 -6.23 -16.74
N GLU A 50 -0.66 -7.05 -17.33
CA GLU A 50 -0.16 -6.82 -18.68
C GLU A 50 -1.23 -7.02 -19.76
N ALA A 51 -2.14 -7.97 -19.56
CA ALA A 51 -3.30 -8.14 -20.44
C ALA A 51 -4.22 -6.90 -20.40
N GLU A 52 -4.51 -6.37 -19.21
CA GLU A 52 -5.28 -5.11 -19.07
C GLU A 52 -4.52 -3.92 -19.64
N ARG A 53 -3.19 -3.83 -19.43
CA ARG A 53 -2.34 -2.81 -20.06
C ARG A 53 -2.43 -2.86 -21.58
N ALA A 54 -2.32 -4.04 -22.18
CA ALA A 54 -2.40 -4.24 -23.62
C ALA A 54 -3.78 -3.84 -24.17
N LYS A 55 -4.84 -4.19 -23.45
CA LYS A 55 -6.22 -3.77 -23.76
C LYS A 55 -6.35 -2.24 -23.77
N TRP A 56 -5.85 -1.54 -22.74
CA TRP A 56 -5.86 -0.08 -22.72
C TRP A 56 -5.01 0.53 -23.83
N SER A 57 -3.80 -0.01 -24.05
CA SER A 57 -2.89 0.43 -25.12
C SER A 57 -3.53 0.33 -26.51
N ALA A 58 -4.33 -0.71 -26.77
CA ALA A 58 -5.04 -0.89 -28.03
C ALA A 58 -6.18 0.14 -28.24
N MET A 59 -6.80 0.62 -27.16
CA MET A 59 -7.89 1.61 -27.22
C MET A 59 -7.37 3.05 -27.28
N LEU A 60 -6.20 3.31 -26.70
CA LEU A 60 -5.65 4.65 -26.57
C LEU A 60 -5.15 5.22 -27.92
N PRO A 61 -5.32 6.53 -28.16
CA PRO A 61 -4.72 7.20 -29.31
C PRO A 61 -3.19 7.13 -29.29
N LYS A 62 -2.58 7.03 -30.48
CA LYS A 62 -1.12 6.96 -30.62
C LYS A 62 -0.42 8.30 -30.38
N ARG A 63 -1.13 9.42 -30.53
CA ARG A 63 -0.60 10.77 -30.37
C ARG A 63 -1.14 11.39 -29.07
N SER A 64 -0.24 11.91 -28.24
CA SER A 64 -0.60 12.56 -26.98
C SER A 64 -1.58 13.73 -27.16
N ALA A 65 -1.44 14.49 -28.24
CA ALA A 65 -2.35 15.60 -28.59
C ALA A 65 -3.81 15.16 -28.83
N GLU A 66 -4.04 13.88 -29.14
CA GLU A 66 -5.38 13.33 -29.39
C GLU A 66 -6.03 12.73 -28.14
N LEU A 67 -5.27 12.60 -27.05
CA LEU A 67 -5.71 11.90 -25.83
C LEU A 67 -6.88 12.62 -25.16
N LEU A 68 -6.78 13.93 -24.95
CA LEU A 68 -7.83 14.71 -24.31
C LEU A 68 -9.12 14.74 -25.17
N PRO A 69 -9.07 15.04 -26.48
CA PRO A 69 -10.24 14.91 -27.35
C PRO A 69 -10.87 13.52 -27.33
N TRP A 70 -10.07 12.45 -27.26
CA TRP A 70 -10.56 11.08 -27.18
C TRP A 70 -11.25 10.79 -25.84
N LEU A 71 -10.65 11.20 -24.72
CA LEU A 71 -11.21 11.03 -23.37
C LEU A 71 -12.58 11.70 -23.24
N LEU A 72 -12.75 12.89 -23.80
CA LEU A 72 -14.02 13.65 -23.78
C LEU A 72 -15.15 12.96 -24.57
N GLN A 73 -14.83 11.99 -25.42
CA GLN A 73 -15.80 11.22 -26.21
C GLN A 73 -16.15 9.87 -25.59
N GLN A 74 -15.42 9.44 -24.55
CA GLN A 74 -15.64 8.14 -23.91
C GLN A 74 -16.79 8.20 -22.90
N SER A 75 -17.35 7.04 -22.56
CA SER A 75 -18.31 6.92 -21.47
C SER A 75 -17.65 7.07 -20.10
N ASP A 76 -18.47 7.38 -19.09
CA ASP A 76 -18.04 7.45 -17.68
C ASP A 76 -17.42 6.13 -17.19
N ASP A 77 -17.91 4.99 -17.68
CA ASP A 77 -17.39 3.68 -17.34
C ASP A 77 -15.95 3.49 -17.88
N VAL A 78 -15.71 3.83 -19.15
CA VAL A 78 -14.38 3.70 -19.77
C VAL A 78 -13.37 4.62 -19.07
N THR A 79 -13.76 5.88 -18.81
CA THR A 79 -12.88 6.84 -18.15
C THR A 79 -12.59 6.46 -16.70
N SER A 80 -13.59 5.97 -15.95
CA SER A 80 -13.42 5.51 -14.57
C SER A 80 -12.52 4.28 -14.48
N ASN A 81 -12.71 3.30 -15.38
CA ASN A 81 -11.88 2.10 -15.41
C ASN A 81 -10.42 2.42 -15.82
N LEU A 82 -10.21 3.31 -16.81
CA LEU A 82 -8.88 3.75 -17.18
C LEU A 82 -8.20 4.52 -16.04
N PHE A 83 -8.94 5.39 -15.35
CA PHE A 83 -8.43 6.11 -14.19
C PHE A 83 -8.03 5.15 -13.07
N ALA A 84 -8.89 4.18 -12.74
CA ALA A 84 -8.59 3.15 -11.75
C ALA A 84 -7.33 2.36 -12.13
N PHE A 85 -7.16 1.98 -13.39
CA PHE A 85 -5.96 1.31 -13.88
C PHE A 85 -4.71 2.17 -13.72
N CYS A 86 -4.76 3.46 -14.09
CA CYS A 86 -3.64 4.38 -13.93
C CYS A 86 -3.25 4.56 -12.46
N VAL A 87 -4.22 4.72 -11.56
CA VAL A 87 -3.97 4.82 -10.11
C VAL A 87 -3.36 3.53 -9.58
N ALA A 88 -3.90 2.36 -9.95
CA ALA A 88 -3.34 1.08 -9.55
C ALA A 88 -1.88 0.90 -10.01
N ALA A 89 -1.54 1.35 -11.22
CA ALA A 89 -0.19 1.29 -11.77
C ALA A 89 0.83 2.20 -11.05
N THR A 90 0.37 3.12 -10.20
CA THR A 90 1.23 3.97 -9.37
C THR A 90 1.43 3.47 -7.95
N LEU A 91 0.73 2.41 -7.54
CA LEU A 91 0.90 1.86 -6.20
C LEU A 91 2.30 1.22 -6.09
N ASP A 92 3.07 1.66 -5.11
CA ASP A 92 4.35 1.04 -4.73
C ASP A 92 4.19 0.36 -3.38
N SER A 93 4.32 -0.96 -3.37
CA SER A 93 4.29 -1.78 -2.17
C SER A 93 5.61 -2.50 -1.92
N VAL A 94 6.69 -2.13 -2.60
CA VAL A 94 8.00 -2.75 -2.40
C VAL A 94 8.56 -2.28 -1.07
N SER A 95 8.77 -3.24 -0.16
CA SER A 95 9.32 -3.01 1.17
C SER A 95 10.45 -4.00 1.44
N GLY A 96 11.55 -3.53 2.02
CA GLY A 96 12.63 -4.38 2.54
C GLY A 96 12.36 -4.93 3.95
N SER A 97 11.15 -4.73 4.48
CA SER A 97 10.74 -5.15 5.81
C SER A 97 9.39 -5.85 5.78
N ASP A 98 9.25 -6.90 6.60
CA ASP A 98 8.03 -7.70 6.78
C ASP A 98 6.95 -7.03 7.68
N ARG A 99 7.12 -5.74 7.98
CA ARG A 99 6.17 -4.95 8.80
C ARG A 99 4.90 -4.61 8.00
N ALA A 100 3.87 -4.15 8.72
CA ALA A 100 2.68 -3.59 8.08
C ALA A 100 3.08 -2.43 7.14
N HIS A 101 2.40 -2.35 6.00
CA HIS A 101 2.66 -1.39 4.94
C HIS A 101 1.37 -0.62 4.61
N PRO A 102 1.41 0.66 4.19
CA PRO A 102 0.20 1.42 3.86
C PRO A 102 -0.72 0.76 2.81
N VAL A 103 -0.14 -0.04 1.91
CA VAL A 103 -0.91 -0.84 0.92
C VAL A 103 -1.90 -1.81 1.59
N ASN A 104 -1.64 -2.25 2.82
CA ASN A 104 -2.52 -3.16 3.54
C ASN A 104 -3.93 -2.56 3.74
N THR A 105 -4.08 -1.23 3.81
CA THR A 105 -5.39 -0.57 3.82
C THR A 105 -6.20 -0.93 2.57
N LEU A 106 -5.57 -0.82 1.39
CA LEU A 106 -6.22 -1.15 0.12
C LEU A 106 -6.51 -2.64 0.03
N CYS A 107 -5.57 -3.50 0.43
CA CYS A 107 -5.78 -4.95 0.46
C CYS A 107 -6.98 -5.32 1.34
N ASN A 108 -7.11 -4.71 2.52
CA ASN A 108 -8.21 -4.97 3.44
C ASN A 108 -9.56 -4.47 2.88
N VAL A 109 -9.60 -3.24 2.36
CA VAL A 109 -10.83 -2.64 1.78
C VAL A 109 -11.32 -3.45 0.57
N LEU A 110 -10.40 -3.91 -0.27
CA LEU A 110 -10.72 -4.72 -1.44
C LEU A 110 -10.91 -6.20 -1.11
N ASN A 111 -10.73 -6.60 0.16
CA ASN A 111 -10.68 -7.98 0.61
C ASN A 111 -9.81 -8.86 -0.31
N LEU A 112 -8.59 -8.39 -0.58
CA LEU A 112 -7.68 -9.02 -1.52
C LEU A 112 -7.30 -10.41 -1.01
N ASP A 113 -7.54 -11.40 -1.86
CA ASP A 113 -7.19 -12.80 -1.59
C ASP A 113 -5.91 -13.15 -2.34
N MET A 114 -4.78 -13.08 -1.62
CA MET A 114 -3.45 -13.35 -2.19
C MET A 114 -3.22 -14.83 -2.54
N THR A 115 -4.04 -15.76 -2.05
CA THR A 115 -3.92 -17.20 -2.39
C THR A 115 -4.14 -17.46 -3.88
N LYS A 116 -4.85 -16.56 -4.56
CA LYS A 116 -5.11 -16.61 -6.01
C LYS A 116 -3.91 -16.24 -6.87
N TYR A 117 -2.97 -15.49 -6.28
CA TYR A 117 -1.88 -14.81 -7.00
C TYR A 117 -0.49 -15.26 -6.54
N TRP A 118 -0.38 -15.86 -5.36
CA TRP A 118 0.87 -16.25 -4.76
C TRP A 118 0.79 -17.65 -4.13
N MET A 119 1.89 -18.40 -4.22
CA MET A 119 2.05 -19.71 -3.59
C MET A 119 3.49 -19.86 -3.10
N ALA A 120 3.65 -20.50 -1.94
CA ALA A 120 4.97 -20.77 -1.38
C ALA A 120 5.69 -21.85 -2.19
N THR A 121 6.61 -21.42 -3.06
CA THR A 121 7.48 -22.30 -3.84
C THR A 121 8.90 -22.27 -3.32
N GLN A 122 9.70 -23.24 -3.76
CA GLN A 122 11.12 -23.30 -3.48
C GLN A 122 11.85 -22.04 -3.96
N ALA A 123 11.52 -21.55 -5.16
CA ALA A 123 12.14 -20.36 -5.75
C ALA A 123 11.69 -19.06 -5.06
N SER A 124 10.41 -18.95 -4.68
CA SER A 124 9.85 -17.69 -4.17
C SER A 124 10.13 -17.45 -2.68
N TYR A 125 10.01 -18.47 -1.82
CA TYR A 125 10.05 -18.26 -0.36
C TYR A 125 10.87 -19.31 0.39
N LEU A 126 10.68 -20.60 0.09
CA LEU A 126 11.18 -21.67 0.95
C LEU A 126 12.72 -21.77 0.96
N ASN A 127 13.41 -21.37 -0.12
CA ASN A 127 14.87 -21.29 -0.12
C ASN A 127 15.42 -20.07 0.65
N HIS A 128 14.61 -19.03 0.85
CA HIS A 128 15.05 -17.78 1.49
C HIS A 128 14.94 -17.82 3.02
N ILE A 129 14.13 -18.74 3.55
CA ILE A 129 13.96 -18.93 4.99
C ILE A 129 14.87 -20.04 5.55
N SER A 130 14.99 -20.07 6.88
CA SER A 130 15.75 -21.11 7.58
C SER A 130 15.00 -22.45 7.56
N LYS A 131 15.73 -23.57 7.66
CA LYS A 131 15.11 -24.90 7.73
C LYS A 131 14.14 -25.05 8.91
N GLY A 132 14.47 -24.46 10.06
CA GLY A 132 13.58 -24.43 11.22
C GLY A 132 12.25 -23.73 10.88
N ARG A 133 12.33 -22.58 10.20
CA ARG A 133 11.14 -21.86 9.77
C ARG A 133 10.30 -22.64 8.76
N ILE A 134 10.91 -23.39 7.85
CA ILE A 134 10.18 -24.27 6.92
C ILE A 134 9.35 -25.30 7.70
N ALA A 135 9.96 -25.96 8.71
CA ALA A 135 9.26 -26.95 9.53
C ALA A 135 8.14 -26.31 10.37
N GLU A 136 8.36 -25.13 10.94
CA GLU A 136 7.32 -24.37 11.65
C GLU A 136 6.12 -24.04 10.75
N VAL A 137 6.40 -23.55 9.54
CA VAL A 137 5.36 -23.19 8.56
C VAL A 137 4.52 -24.41 8.19
N VAL A 138 5.15 -25.55 7.88
CA VAL A 138 4.44 -26.80 7.57
C VAL A 138 3.68 -27.34 8.77
N SER A 139 4.25 -27.22 9.97
CA SER A 139 3.58 -27.64 11.21
C SER A 139 2.31 -26.81 11.47
N ALA A 140 2.37 -25.50 11.25
CA ALA A 140 1.23 -24.60 11.42
C ALA A 140 0.18 -24.76 10.32
N ALA A 141 0.59 -25.04 9.08
CA ALA A 141 -0.32 -25.18 7.94
C ALA A 141 -1.00 -26.56 7.86
N LEU A 142 -0.32 -27.63 8.29
CA LEU A 142 -0.84 -29.00 8.25
C LEU A 142 -0.86 -29.66 9.63
N SER A 143 0.32 -30.07 10.13
CA SER A 143 0.50 -30.75 11.42
C SER A 143 1.98 -30.97 11.76
N ALA A 144 2.28 -31.20 13.03
CA ALA A 144 3.63 -31.53 13.49
C ALA A 144 4.18 -32.83 12.86
N ASP A 145 3.32 -33.81 12.59
CA ASP A 145 3.70 -35.08 11.96
C ASP A 145 4.17 -34.88 10.51
N ALA A 146 3.49 -33.99 9.77
CA ALA A 146 3.91 -33.62 8.41
C ALA A 146 5.24 -32.84 8.40
N ALA A 147 5.56 -32.13 9.48
CA ALA A 147 6.80 -31.38 9.62
C ALA A 147 8.01 -32.22 10.06
N SER A 148 7.80 -33.35 10.73
CA SER A 148 8.87 -34.20 11.28
C SER A 148 9.94 -34.62 10.24
N PRO A 149 9.57 -35.08 9.02
CA PRO A 149 10.56 -35.42 7.99
C PRO A 149 11.42 -34.24 7.50
N LEU A 150 10.91 -33.01 7.61
CA LEU A 150 11.60 -31.80 7.16
C LEU A 150 12.77 -31.44 8.09
N VAL A 151 12.62 -31.73 9.39
CA VAL A 151 13.65 -31.42 10.40
C VAL A 151 14.93 -32.22 10.16
N SER A 152 14.80 -33.49 9.80
CA SER A 152 15.92 -34.40 9.51
C SER A 152 16.50 -34.26 8.10
N SER A 153 15.82 -33.55 7.20
CA SER A 153 16.23 -33.41 5.80
C SER A 153 17.26 -32.31 5.58
N LYS A 154 17.94 -32.35 4.42
CA LYS A 154 18.76 -31.22 3.92
C LYS A 154 17.85 -30.06 3.50
N LYS A 155 18.36 -28.82 3.55
CA LYS A 155 17.56 -27.60 3.30
C LYS A 155 16.80 -27.66 1.97
N ASP A 156 17.47 -27.98 0.87
CA ASP A 156 16.85 -28.02 -0.46
C ASP A 156 15.75 -29.09 -0.56
N GLN A 157 15.98 -30.24 0.09
CA GLN A 157 15.00 -31.32 0.15
C GLN A 157 13.80 -30.91 1.03
N ALA A 158 14.04 -30.25 2.15
CA ALA A 158 12.98 -29.71 3.01
C ALA A 158 12.15 -28.65 2.27
N ALA A 159 12.77 -27.76 1.50
CA ALA A 159 12.06 -26.78 0.67
C ALA A 159 11.19 -27.46 -0.40
N SER A 160 11.72 -28.45 -1.12
CA SER A 160 10.95 -29.19 -2.13
C SER A 160 9.78 -29.98 -1.54
N MET A 161 9.97 -30.60 -0.37
CA MET A 161 8.89 -31.29 0.33
C MET A 161 7.83 -30.30 0.84
N ALA A 162 8.26 -29.18 1.42
CA ALA A 162 7.34 -28.16 1.92
C ALA A 162 6.52 -27.52 0.80
N GLU A 163 7.09 -27.28 -0.38
CA GLU A 163 6.34 -26.78 -1.54
C GLU A 163 5.16 -27.70 -1.89
N ARG A 164 5.41 -29.02 -1.93
CA ARG A 164 4.36 -30.02 -2.22
C ARG A 164 3.30 -30.12 -1.13
N LEU A 165 3.69 -29.92 0.13
CA LEU A 165 2.73 -29.96 1.25
C LEU A 165 1.89 -28.69 1.31
N LEU A 166 2.50 -27.53 1.07
CA LEU A 166 1.84 -26.23 1.17
C LEU A 166 0.96 -25.93 -0.04
N SER A 167 1.25 -26.50 -1.22
CA SER A 167 0.47 -26.25 -2.45
C SER A 167 -1.02 -26.58 -2.32
N GLU A 168 -1.39 -27.50 -1.42
CA GLU A 168 -2.79 -27.90 -1.20
C GLU A 168 -3.48 -27.11 -0.08
N THR A 169 -2.73 -26.33 0.70
CA THR A 169 -3.25 -25.64 1.90
C THR A 169 -3.69 -24.20 1.67
N GLY A 170 -3.23 -23.57 0.59
CA GLY A 170 -3.43 -22.13 0.39
C GLY A 170 -2.72 -21.27 1.44
N TRP A 171 -1.69 -21.81 2.11
CA TRP A 171 -0.96 -21.09 3.13
C TRP A 171 -0.25 -19.86 2.58
N LEU A 172 -0.31 -18.76 3.33
CA LEU A 172 0.35 -17.50 3.03
C LEU A 172 1.25 -17.07 4.21
N PRO A 173 2.45 -16.52 3.94
CA PRO A 173 3.20 -15.77 4.91
C PRO A 173 2.36 -14.64 5.48
N GLU A 174 2.58 -14.30 6.74
CA GLU A 174 1.86 -13.23 7.42
C GLU A 174 1.85 -11.92 6.61
N VAL A 175 2.93 -11.63 5.87
CA VAL A 175 3.10 -10.43 5.04
C VAL A 175 2.16 -10.34 3.86
N LEU A 176 1.62 -11.47 3.42
CA LEU A 176 0.67 -11.58 2.31
C LEU A 176 -0.76 -11.79 2.78
N VAL A 177 -0.99 -11.90 4.09
CA VAL A 177 -2.33 -11.96 4.69
C VAL A 177 -2.82 -10.54 4.96
N ASN A 178 -4.13 -10.32 4.80
CA ASN A 178 -4.79 -9.07 5.22
C ASN A 178 -4.53 -8.83 6.72
N ARG A 179 -3.95 -7.67 7.04
CA ARG A 179 -3.38 -7.34 8.37
C ARG A 179 -3.66 -5.90 8.74
N GLU A 180 -3.46 -5.56 10.01
CA GLU A 180 -3.56 -4.19 10.49
C GLU A 180 -2.62 -3.25 9.73
N VAL A 181 -3.07 -2.00 9.57
CA VAL A 181 -2.35 -0.93 8.87
C VAL A 181 -1.45 -0.20 9.88
N PRO A 182 -0.26 0.31 9.51
CA PRO A 182 0.54 1.14 10.40
C PRO A 182 -0.29 2.32 10.95
N ARG A 183 -0.26 2.53 12.27
CA ARG A 183 -1.04 3.59 12.96
C ARG A 183 -0.66 5.01 12.54
N ASP A 184 0.53 5.20 11.96
CA ASP A 184 1.09 6.52 11.63
C ASP A 184 0.49 7.18 10.38
N TYR A 185 -0.43 6.52 9.66
CA TYR A 185 -1.17 7.10 8.53
C TYR A 185 -2.63 7.43 8.85
N SER A 186 -2.99 7.55 10.13
CA SER A 186 -4.24 8.22 10.51
C SER A 186 -4.11 9.71 10.19
N LEU A 187 -4.63 10.15 9.05
CA LEU A 187 -4.96 11.56 8.79
C LEU A 187 -6.10 12.07 9.71
N ALA A 188 -6.51 11.28 10.71
CA ALA A 188 -7.51 11.60 11.70
C ALA A 188 -6.93 11.38 13.09
N SER A 189 -6.00 12.24 13.48
CA SER A 189 -5.68 12.50 14.89
C SER A 189 -5.55 14.02 15.08
N SER A 190 -6.64 14.75 14.85
CA SER A 190 -6.80 16.04 15.52
C SER A 190 -7.27 15.73 16.94
N GLU A 191 -6.33 15.39 17.82
CA GLU A 191 -6.54 15.67 19.24
C GLU A 191 -6.29 17.16 19.40
N THR A 192 -7.37 17.94 19.27
CA THR A 192 -7.44 19.30 19.80
C THR A 192 -7.29 19.18 21.31
N GLU A 193 -6.07 19.40 21.80
CA GLU A 193 -5.87 19.85 23.17
C GLU A 193 -6.35 21.31 23.22
N GLU A 194 -7.62 21.49 23.57
CA GLU A 194 -8.12 22.75 24.09
C GLU A 194 -7.49 22.95 25.48
N GLU A 195 -6.37 23.68 25.55
CA GLU A 195 -5.92 24.25 26.82
C GLU A 195 -6.81 25.47 27.13
N ASP A 196 -7.87 25.17 27.88
CA ASP A 196 -8.65 26.12 28.66
C ASP A 196 -7.82 26.51 29.90
N SER A 197 -7.41 27.78 29.99
CA SER A 197 -7.03 28.38 31.26
C SER A 197 -7.33 29.88 31.26
N ASP A 198 -8.59 30.21 31.52
CA ASP A 198 -8.96 31.51 32.11
C ASP A 198 -8.56 31.55 33.59
N ASP A 199 -7.86 32.65 33.91
CA ASP A 199 -7.87 33.45 35.15
C ASP A 199 -7.59 32.81 36.52
N GLU A 200 -6.54 33.33 37.20
CA GLU A 200 -6.79 33.94 38.51
C GLU A 200 -5.90 35.17 38.77
N GLU A 201 -6.61 36.29 38.91
CA GLU A 201 -6.22 37.63 39.34
C GLU A 201 -5.82 37.65 40.83
N GLY A 202 -4.93 38.56 41.26
CA GLY A 202 -4.96 39.02 42.65
C GLY A 202 -3.65 39.33 43.38
N SER A 203 -3.13 40.55 43.14
CA SER A 203 -2.57 41.52 44.12
C SER A 203 -1.38 41.09 45.02
N ARG A 204 -0.31 41.88 45.16
CA ARG A 204 -0.15 43.07 46.06
C ARG A 204 1.39 43.21 46.26
N GLU A 205 2.10 44.34 46.37
CA GLU A 205 1.87 45.66 46.94
C GLU A 205 3.00 46.62 46.48
N GLU A 206 2.77 47.93 46.68
CA GLU A 206 3.52 49.09 46.21
C GLU A 206 4.96 49.27 46.76
N ILE A 207 5.74 50.20 46.16
CA ILE A 207 6.27 51.41 46.83
C ILE A 207 7.05 52.33 45.85
N GLY A 208 6.62 53.61 45.78
CA GLY A 208 7.38 54.86 45.57
C GLY A 208 8.03 55.11 44.20
N GLY A 209 7.90 56.26 43.51
CA GLY A 209 7.54 57.61 43.92
C GLY A 209 8.62 58.61 43.45
N GLU A 210 8.27 59.40 42.43
CA GLU A 210 8.71 60.78 42.10
C GLU A 210 10.19 61.12 41.77
N GLU A 211 10.43 61.59 40.53
CA GLU A 211 10.86 62.98 40.15
C GLU A 211 12.39 63.16 40.19
N GLY A 212 13.09 63.88 39.31
CA GLY A 212 12.80 64.79 38.21
C GLY A 212 14.06 65.67 38.05
N GLN A 213 14.54 65.87 36.81
CA GLN A 213 15.30 67.05 36.36
C GLN A 213 15.49 67.04 34.85
#